data_AF-A0A3D4UJD2-F1
#
_entry.id   AF-A0A3D4UJD2-F1
#
_cell.length_a   1.000
_cell.length_b   1.000
_cell.length_c   1.000
_cell.angle_alpha   90.00
_cell.angle_beta   90.00
_cell.angle_gamma   90.00
#
_symmetry.space_group_name_H-M   'P 1'
#
loop_
_entity.id
_entity.type
_entity.pdbx_description
1 polymer ?
#
loop_
_entity_poly.entity_id
_entity_poly.type
_entity_poly.pdbx_seq_one_letter_code
_entity_poly.pdbx_strand_id
1 'polypeptide(L)'
;MASFYTEQQSLDVKEGLARRVQEGWFVGKAPYGYKNVRKDGRCVTVTDSAAAATIKRIFKLYAYEPLTIDALRDRLHAENVV
;
A
#
# COMPACT_ATOMS: atom_id res chain seq x y z
N MET A 1 -24.20 -31.50 -3.82
CA MET A 1 -23.04 -31.47 -4.74
C MET A 1 -22.50 -30.06 -5.02
N ALA A 2 -23.33 -29.01 -5.16
CA ALA A 2 -22.84 -27.67 -5.51
C ALA A 2 -22.06 -26.93 -4.38
N SER A 3 -22.42 -27.12 -3.10
CA SER A 3 -21.74 -26.41 -2.01
C SER A 3 -20.28 -26.86 -1.81
N PHE A 4 -19.97 -28.13 -2.02
CA PHE A 4 -18.61 -28.67 -1.87
C PHE A 4 -17.59 -27.99 -2.81
N TYR A 5 -18.00 -27.69 -4.04
CA TYR A 5 -17.14 -27.01 -5.01
C TYR A 5 -16.84 -25.56 -4.59
N THR A 6 -17.86 -24.84 -4.09
CA THR A 6 -17.72 -23.46 -3.60
C THR A 6 -16.80 -23.38 -2.37
N GLU A 7 -16.90 -24.36 -1.47
CA GLU A 7 -16.02 -24.45 -0.29
C GLU A 7 -14.56 -24.71 -0.70
N GLN A 8 -14.33 -25.66 -1.60
CA GLN A 8 -12.97 -25.93 -2.14
C GLN A 8 -12.38 -24.71 -2.84
N GLN A 9 -13.15 -24.04 -3.69
CA GLN A 9 -12.70 -22.82 -4.36
C GLN A 9 -12.35 -21.70 -3.37
N SER A 10 -13.11 -21.59 -2.27
CA SER A 10 -12.84 -20.63 -1.21
C SER A 10 -11.55 -20.95 -0.45
N LEU A 11 -11.26 -22.23 -0.22
CA LEU A 11 -10.00 -22.68 0.39
C LEU A 11 -8.81 -22.40 -0.53
N ASP A 12 -8.89 -22.73 -1.82
CA ASP A 12 -7.84 -22.49 -2.80
C ASP A 12 -7.49 -21.00 -2.91
N VAL A 13 -8.49 -20.12 -2.89
CA VAL A 13 -8.28 -18.66 -2.88
C VAL A 13 -7.56 -18.22 -1.61
N LYS A 14 -7.99 -18.69 -0.43
CA LYS A 14 -7.37 -18.34 0.85
C LYS A 14 -5.91 -18.82 0.92
N GLU A 15 -5.63 -20.03 0.45
CA GLU A 15 -4.27 -20.55 0.36
C GLU A 15 -3.40 -19.74 -0.61
N GLY A 16 -3.95 -19.37 -1.77
CA GLY A 16 -3.27 -18.49 -2.72
C GLY A 16 -2.92 -17.11 -2.12
N LEU A 17 -3.84 -16.51 -1.34
CA LEU A 17 -3.58 -15.25 -0.63
C LEU A 17 -2.53 -15.44 0.47
N ALA A 18 -2.61 -16.52 1.26
CA ALA A 18 -1.66 -16.82 2.32
C ALA A 18 -0.23 -17.02 1.78
N ARG A 19 -0.09 -17.76 0.67
CA ARG A 19 1.19 -17.95 -0.01
C ARG A 19 1.81 -16.62 -0.47
N ARG A 20 0.99 -15.71 -1.01
CA ARG A 20 1.46 -14.38 -1.40
C ARG A 20 2.02 -13.60 -0.20
N VAL A 21 1.37 -13.67 0.96
CA VAL A 21 1.87 -13.03 2.19
C VAL A 21 3.20 -13.67 2.64
N GLN A 22 3.30 -15.01 2.61
CA GLN A 22 4.53 -15.73 2.96
C GLN A 22 5.71 -15.38 2.04
N GLU A 23 5.45 -15.15 0.76
CA GLU A 23 6.43 -14.69 -0.21
C GLU A 23 6.77 -13.19 -0.07
N GLY A 24 6.16 -12.47 0.88
CA GLY A 24 6.41 -11.05 1.14
C GLY A 24 5.63 -10.10 0.24
N TRP A 25 4.65 -10.58 -0.51
CA TRP A 25 3.84 -9.75 -1.40
C TRP A 25 2.65 -9.14 -0.67
N PHE A 26 2.34 -7.88 -1.02
CA PHE A 26 1.12 -7.24 -0.57
C PHE A 26 -0.11 -7.87 -1.25
N VAL A 27 -1.14 -8.10 -0.45
CA VAL A 27 -2.42 -8.64 -0.91
C VAL A 27 -3.42 -7.49 -1.01
N GLY A 28 -3.97 -7.25 -2.20
CA GLY A 28 -4.97 -6.19 -2.44
C GLY A 28 -4.37 -4.89 -2.98
N LYS A 29 -4.96 -3.75 -2.61
CA LYS A 29 -4.58 -2.41 -3.09
C LYS A 29 -3.33 -1.92 -2.35
N ALA A 30 -2.31 -1.48 -3.09
CA ALA A 30 -1.10 -0.92 -2.50
C ALA A 30 -1.40 0.28 -1.57
N PRO A 31 -0.71 0.38 -0.42
CA PRO A 31 -0.83 1.54 0.47
C PRO A 31 -0.23 2.80 -0.18
N TYR A 32 -0.59 3.97 0.34
CA TYR A 32 -0.06 5.25 -0.15
C TYR A 32 1.47 5.27 -0.10
N GLY A 33 2.11 5.78 -1.15
CA GLY A 33 3.56 5.65 -1.37
C GLY A 33 3.98 4.46 -2.23
N TYR A 34 3.05 3.55 -2.50
CA TYR A 34 3.26 2.38 -3.35
C TYR A 34 2.18 2.28 -4.42
N LYS A 35 2.50 1.60 -5.51
CA LYS A 35 1.59 1.31 -6.61
C LYS A 35 1.64 -0.17 -6.96
N ASN A 36 0.49 -0.70 -7.36
CA ASN A 36 0.40 -2.04 -7.91
C ASN A 36 0.71 -2.00 -9.39
N VAL A 37 1.77 -2.69 -9.80
CA VAL A 37 2.17 -2.83 -11.20
C VAL A 37 1.99 -4.29 -11.61
N ARG A 38 1.38 -4.52 -12.76
CA ARG A 38 1.30 -5.87 -13.36
C ARG A 38 2.58 -6.11 -14.14
N LYS A 39 3.36 -7.11 -13.74
CA LYS A 39 4.58 -7.55 -14.40
C LYS A 39 4.59 -9.07 -14.46
N ASP A 40 4.85 -9.64 -15.64
CA ASP A 40 4.95 -11.08 -15.87
C ASP A 40 3.73 -11.88 -15.34
N GLY A 41 2.53 -11.35 -15.57
CA GLY A 41 1.27 -11.94 -15.10
C GLY A 41 0.99 -11.79 -13.60
N ARG A 42 1.93 -11.24 -12.82
CA ARG A 42 1.81 -11.04 -11.37
C ARG A 42 1.58 -9.58 -11.02
N CYS A 43 0.88 -9.34 -9.91
CA CYS A 43 0.69 -8.00 -9.36
C CYS A 43 1.77 -7.77 -8.30
N VAL A 44 2.71 -6.87 -8.59
CA VAL A 44 3.87 -6.54 -7.77
C VAL A 44 3.65 -5.14 -7.17
N THR A 45 3.94 -5.00 -5.89
CA THR A 45 3.91 -3.70 -5.20
C THR A 45 5.25 -3.01 -5.42
N VAL A 46 5.23 -1.85 -6.08
CA VAL A 46 6.43 -1.06 -6.38
C VAL A 46 6.28 0.30 -5.71
N THR A 47 7.38 0.87 -5.23
CA THR A 47 7.38 2.23 -4.67
C THR A 47 7.00 3.24 -5.74
N ASP A 48 6.06 4.13 -5.41
CA ASP A 48 5.74 5.28 -6.24
C ASP A 48 6.68 6.42 -5.87
N SER A 49 7.56 6.84 -6.78
CA SER A 49 8.62 7.83 -6.49
C SER A 49 8.05 9.18 -6.07
N ALA A 50 6.92 9.60 -6.64
CA ALA A 50 6.29 10.89 -6.30
C ALA A 50 5.71 10.84 -4.88
N ALA A 51 4.82 9.87 -4.62
CA ALA A 51 4.21 9.70 -3.30
C ALA A 51 5.25 9.33 -2.21
N ALA A 52 6.31 8.60 -2.55
CA ALA A 52 7.39 8.31 -1.61
C ALA A 52 8.18 9.56 -1.21
N ALA A 53 8.39 10.51 -2.14
CA ALA A 53 9.00 11.80 -1.81
C ALA A 53 8.12 12.60 -0.84
N THR A 54 6.80 12.61 -1.07
CA THR A 54 5.81 13.19 -0.16
C THR A 54 5.90 12.59 1.24
N ILE A 55 5.93 11.26 1.37
CA ILE A 55 6.03 10.59 2.68
C ILE A 55 7.33 10.96 3.39
N LYS A 56 8.47 10.99 2.69
CA LYS A 56 9.74 11.42 3.28
C LYS A 56 9.67 12.86 3.78
N ARG A 57 9.00 13.75 3.04
CA ARG A 57 8.79 15.14 3.46
C ARG A 57 7.92 15.21 4.71
N ILE A 58 6.81 14.47 4.77
CA ILE A 58 5.92 14.37 5.93
C ILE A 58 6.69 13.95 7.19
N PHE A 59 7.45 12.85 7.12
CA PHE A 59 8.22 12.36 8.25
C PHE A 59 9.32 13.34 8.68
N LYS A 60 9.95 14.05 7.74
CA LYS A 60 10.92 15.09 8.06
C LYS A 60 10.29 16.26 8.81
N LEU A 61 9.13 16.74 8.36
CA LEU A 61 8.39 17.81 9.03
C LEU A 61 7.98 17.38 10.45
N TYR A 62 7.43 16.16 10.58
CA TYR A 62 6.99 15.63 11.86
C TYR A 62 8.13 15.42 12.87
N ALA A 63 9.31 14.99 12.40
CA ALA A 63 10.42 14.67 13.29
C ALA A 63 11.24 15.89 13.73
N TYR A 64 11.36 16.91 12.89
CA TYR A 64 12.31 18.03 13.11
C TYR A 64 11.65 19.38 13.34
N GLU A 65 10.39 19.56 12.95
CA GLU A 65 9.68 20.82 13.16
C GLU A 65 8.68 20.66 14.32
N PRO A 66 8.51 21.66 15.19
CA PRO A 66 7.55 21.62 16.29
C PRO A 66 6.11 21.88 15.77
N LEU A 67 5.68 21.08 14.79
CA LEU A 67 4.35 21.18 14.19
C LEU A 67 3.42 20.16 14.82
N THR A 68 2.19 20.59 15.12
CA THR A 68 1.08 19.66 15.38
C THR A 68 0.65 18.98 14.07
N ILE A 69 -0.12 17.91 14.16
CA ILE A 69 -0.61 17.19 12.99
C ILE A 69 -1.44 18.12 12.07
N ASP A 70 -2.24 19.02 12.65
CA ASP A 70 -3.01 20.01 11.90
C ASP A 70 -2.10 21.01 11.16
N ALA A 71 -1.10 21.56 11.85
CA ALA A 71 -0.14 22.48 11.25
C ALA A 71 0.69 21.80 10.14
N LEU A 72 0.99 20.51 10.30
CA LEU A 72 1.66 19.71 9.29
C LEU A 72 0.79 19.53 8.04
N ARG A 73 -0.51 19.25 8.20
CA ARG A 73 -1.46 19.19 7.06
C ARG A 73 -1.48 20.52 6.31
N ASP A 74 -1.64 21.62 7.03
CA ASP A 74 -1.73 22.96 6.42
C ASP A 74 -0.43 23.31 5.68
N ARG A 75 0.73 22.91 6.23
CA ARG A 75 2.04 23.06 5.60
C ARG A 75 2.16 22.24 4.31
N LEU A 76 1.69 21.01 4.29
CA LEU A 76 1.72 20.15 3.10
C LEU A 76 0.84 20.69 1.97
N HIS A 77 -0.33 21.23 2.31
CA HIS A 77 -1.20 21.91 1.34
C HIS A 77 -0.55 23.19 0.80
N ALA A 78 0.10 23.99 1.66
CA ALA A 78 0.83 25.17 1.22
C ALA A 78 2.01 24.83 0.27
N GLU A 79 2.63 23.66 0.44
CA GLU A 79 3.71 23.16 -0.43
C GLU A 79 3.17 22.50 -1.73
N ASN A 80 1.84 22.41 -1.94
CA ASN A 80 1.19 21.69 -3.04
C ASN A 80 1.63 20.22 -3.18
N VAL A 81 1.92 19.56 -2.06
CA VAL A 81 2.43 18.18 -2.03
C VAL A 81 1.29 17.17 -1.84
N VAL A 82 0.16 17.61 -1.28
CA VAL A 82 -1.07 16.84 -1.02
C VAL A 82 -2.30 17.66 -1.36
#